data_AF-A0A0C1RPK0-F1
#
_entry.id   AF-A0A0C1RPK0-F1
#
_cell.length_a   1.000
_cell.length_b   1.000
_cell.length_c   1.000
_cell.angle_alpha   90.00
_cell.angle_beta   90.00
_cell.angle_gamma   90.00
#
_symmetry.space_group_name_H-M   'P 1'
#
loop_
_entity.id
_entity.type
_entity.pdbx_description
1 polymer ?
#
loop_
_entity_poly.entity_id
_entity_poly.type
_entity_poly.pdbx_seq_one_letter_code
_entity_poly.pdbx_strand_id
1 'polypeptide(L)' 'MSQPSIIVHRGARTIPLDDIDANQSGCLAAIEARWMILRYGGNAKDAAIATYFGFQALVEPATVQAEEQLESTGLPPI' A
#
# COMPACT_ATOMS: atom_id res chain seq x y z
N MET A 1 -13.25 14.58 23.26
CA MET A 1 -12.39 14.39 22.06
C MET A 1 -12.96 13.24 21.24
N SER A 2 -13.00 13.34 19.92
CA SER A 2 -13.39 12.23 19.04
C SER A 2 -12.25 11.23 18.93
N GLN A 3 -12.56 9.93 18.95
CA GLN A 3 -11.57 8.91 18.63
C GLN A 3 -11.29 8.93 17.11
N PRO A 4 -10.03 8.91 16.68
CA PRO A 4 -9.71 8.83 15.26
C PRO A 4 -10.15 7.49 14.67
N SER A 5 -10.65 7.50 13.44
CA SER A 5 -10.97 6.30 12.66
C SER A 5 -10.22 6.32 11.33
N ILE A 6 -9.78 5.16 10.88
CA ILE A 6 -9.03 4.99 9.64
C ILE A 6 -9.68 3.87 8.83
N ILE A 7 -9.82 4.12 7.52
CA ILE A 7 -10.16 3.10 6.53
C ILE A 7 -9.09 3.21 5.44
N VAL A 8 -8.54 2.08 5.03
CA VAL A 8 -7.67 1.98 3.86
C VAL A 8 -8.31 1.01 2.87
N HIS A 9 -8.14 1.28 1.59
CA HIS A 9 -8.52 0.35 0.54
C HIS A 9 -7.43 0.37 -0.53
N ARG A 10 -7.21 -0.78 -1.16
CA ARG A 10 -6.47 -0.82 -2.43
C ARG A 10 -7.45 -0.49 -3.56
N GLY A 11 -6.94 -0.06 -4.71
CA GLY A 11 -7.77 0.13 -5.91
C GLY A 11 -8.49 -1.17 -6.31
N ALA A 12 -9.56 -1.06 -7.10
CA ALA A 12 -10.29 -2.22 -7.58
C ALA A 12 -9.53 -2.87 -8.76
N ARG A 13 -9.21 -4.16 -8.62
CA ARG A 13 -8.69 -5.00 -9.72
C ARG A 13 -9.07 -6.45 -9.48
N THR A 14 -9.03 -7.28 -10.53
CA THR A 14 -8.99 -8.74 -10.36
C THR A 14 -7.69 -9.09 -9.65
N ILE A 15 -7.79 -9.84 -8.55
CA ILE A 15 -6.65 -10.26 -7.73
C ILE A 15 -6.38 -11.74 -8.04
N PRO A 16 -5.21 -12.08 -8.61
CA PRO A 16 -4.74 -13.46 -8.68
C PRO A 16 -4.69 -14.08 -7.29
N LEU A 17 -4.95 -15.39 -7.18
CA LEU A 17 -4.96 -16.08 -5.88
C LEU A 17 -3.63 -15.89 -5.13
N ASP A 18 -2.52 -15.97 -5.84
CA ASP A 18 -1.16 -15.84 -5.30
C ASP A 18 -0.86 -14.42 -4.78
N ASP A 19 -1.66 -13.42 -5.19
CA ASP A 19 -1.49 -12.03 -4.79
C ASP A 19 -2.36 -11.65 -3.58
N ILE A 20 -3.26 -12.52 -3.09
CA ILE A 20 -4.20 -12.19 -2.01
C ILE A 20 -3.45 -11.75 -0.74
N ASP A 21 -2.44 -12.50 -0.33
CA ASP A 21 -1.68 -12.24 0.89
C ASP A 21 -0.87 -10.94 0.77
N ALA A 22 -0.30 -10.68 -0.40
CA ALA A 22 0.42 -9.42 -0.68
C ALA A 22 -0.53 -8.21 -0.62
N ASN A 23 -1.76 -8.35 -1.14
CA ASN A 23 -2.78 -7.30 -1.04
C ASN A 23 -3.19 -7.03 0.41
N GLN A 24 -3.45 -8.07 1.20
CA GLN A 24 -3.83 -7.95 2.60
C GLN A 24 -2.71 -7.34 3.44
N SER A 25 -1.47 -7.82 3.26
CA SER A 25 -0.28 -7.33 3.96
C SER A 25 0.00 -5.86 3.62
N GLY A 26 -0.22 -5.47 2.36
CA GLY A 26 -0.19 -4.08 1.90
C GLY A 26 -1.09 -3.15 2.70
N CYS A 27 -2.36 -3.55 2.85
CA CYS A 27 -3.33 -2.79 3.65
C CYS A 27 -2.96 -2.76 5.14
N LEU A 28 -2.43 -3.85 5.70
CA LEU A 28 -2.00 -3.93 7.09
C LEU A 28 -0.86 -2.94 7.38
N ALA A 29 0.20 -2.98 6.57
CA ALA A 29 1.36 -2.08 6.71
C ALA A 29 0.95 -0.59 6.61
N ALA A 30 0.02 -0.29 5.70
CA ALA A 30 -0.52 1.06 5.55
C ALA A 30 -1.31 1.53 6.80
N ILE A 31 -2.05 0.63 7.46
CA ILE A 31 -2.74 0.93 8.72
C ILE A 31 -1.75 1.17 9.85
N GLU A 32 -0.72 0.32 9.99
CA GLU A 32 0.25 0.39 11.07
C GLU A 32 1.05 1.70 11.04
N ALA A 33 1.56 2.08 9.86
CA ALA A 33 2.28 3.34 9.67
C ALA A 33 1.43 4.56 10.06
N ARG A 34 0.13 4.53 9.75
CA ARG A 34 -0.80 5.62 10.04
C ARG A 34 -1.20 5.68 11.53
N TRP A 35 -1.32 4.52 12.17
CA TRP A 35 -1.77 4.44 13.56
C TRP A 35 -0.75 5.04 14.53
N MET A 36 0.54 4.96 14.22
CA MET A 36 1.56 5.68 14.97
C MET A 36 1.32 7.19 14.98
N ILE A 37 1.01 7.79 13.82
CA ILE A 37 0.80 9.24 13.73
C ILE A 37 -0.43 9.67 14.53
N LEU A 38 -1.57 9.00 14.37
CA LEU A 38 -2.80 9.41 15.06
C LEU A 38 -2.76 9.13 16.57
N ARG A 39 -2.09 8.06 17.02
CA ARG A 39 -1.93 7.77 18.46
C ARG A 39 -1.09 8.81 19.19
N TYR A 40 -0.10 9.40 18.51
CA TYR A 40 0.79 10.40 19.11
C TYR A 40 0.34 11.84 18.84
N GLY A 41 -0.93 12.06 18.47
CA GLY A 41 -1.50 13.40 18.33
C GLY A 41 -1.17 14.09 17.00
N GLY A 42 -0.66 13.36 16.02
CA GLY A 42 -0.49 13.86 14.65
C GLY A 42 -1.83 14.12 13.96
N ASN A 43 -1.77 14.88 12.86
CA ASN A 43 -2.98 15.26 12.13
C ASN A 43 -3.36 14.24 11.04
N ALA A 44 -4.61 14.36 10.54
CA ALA A 44 -5.15 13.43 9.54
C ALA A 44 -4.40 13.45 8.19
N LYS A 45 -3.77 14.58 7.82
CA LYS A 45 -3.02 14.75 6.57
C LYS A 45 -1.72 13.95 6.61
N ASP A 46 -0.94 14.09 7.67
CA ASP A 46 0.31 13.35 7.85
C ASP A 46 0.05 11.85 7.92
N ALA A 47 -1.04 11.48 8.60
CA ALA A 47 -1.53 10.13 8.65
C ALA A 47 -1.87 9.59 7.24
N ALA A 48 -2.52 10.37 6.38
CA ALA A 48 -2.84 9.97 5.01
C ALA A 48 -1.57 9.78 4.16
N ILE A 49 -0.58 10.66 4.32
CA ILE A 49 0.72 10.56 3.63
C ILE A 49 1.47 9.29 4.04
N ALA A 50 1.50 8.95 5.32
CA ALA A 50 2.14 7.71 5.79
C ALA A 50 1.47 6.44 5.25
N THR A 51 0.18 6.50 4.94
CA THR A 51 -0.56 5.38 4.31
C THR A 51 0.05 5.04 2.94
N TYR A 52 0.37 6.07 2.15
CA TYR A 52 0.98 5.91 0.83
C TYR A 52 2.37 5.26 0.93
N PHE A 53 3.20 5.69 1.88
CA PHE A 53 4.52 5.09 2.11
C PHE A 53 4.43 3.65 2.63
N GLY A 54 3.44 3.35 3.48
CA GLY A 54 3.18 1.99 3.95
C GLY A 54 2.79 1.04 2.82
N PHE A 55 2.03 1.51 1.81
CA PHE A 55 1.77 0.73 0.61
C PHE A 55 3.04 0.48 -0.21
N GLN A 56 3.92 1.49 -0.37
CA GLN A 56 5.13 1.34 -1.18
C GLN A 56 6.19 0.41 -0.55
N ALA A 57 6.28 0.36 0.78
CA ALA A 57 7.25 -0.46 1.49
C ALA A 57 7.12 -1.97 1.21
N LEU A 58 5.97 -2.44 0.70
CA LEU A 58 5.73 -3.83 0.30
C LEU A 58 5.70 -4.05 -1.22
N VAL A 59 5.85 -2.97 -2.00
CA VAL A 59 5.75 -3.00 -3.47
C VAL A 59 7.11 -3.07 -4.13
N GLU A 60 8.18 -2.53 -3.54
CA GLU A 60 9.53 -2.57 -4.15
C GLU A 60 10.03 -3.96 -4.60
N PRO A 61 9.84 -5.07 -3.86
CA PRO A 61 10.24 -6.37 -4.40
C PRO A 61 9.34 -6.85 -5.55
N ALA A 62 8.10 -6.38 -5.67
CA ALA A 62 7.12 -6.86 -6.65
C ALA A 62 7.05 -6.01 -7.94
N THR A 63 7.26 -4.70 -7.86
CA THR A 63 7.29 -3.82 -9.05
C THR A 63 8.56 -3.97 -9.85
N VAL A 64 9.72 -4.17 -9.21
CA VAL A 64 10.98 -4.44 -9.94
C VAL A 64 10.87 -5.74 -10.73
N GLN A 65 10.29 -6.79 -10.14
CA GLN A 65 10.06 -8.06 -10.86
C GLN A 65 9.02 -7.92 -11.97
N ALA A 66 7.94 -7.16 -11.75
CA ALA A 66 6.92 -6.93 -12.78
C ALA A 66 7.44 -6.12 -13.97
N GLU A 67 8.25 -5.09 -13.71
CA GLU A 67 8.91 -4.27 -14.74
C GLU A 67 9.96 -5.08 -15.51
N GLU A 68 10.79 -5.89 -14.83
CA GLU A 68 11.76 -6.80 -15.47
C GLU A 68 11.06 -7.85 -16.36
N GLN A 69 9.91 -8.38 -15.92
CA GLN A 69 9.11 -9.30 -16.72
C GLN A 69 8.48 -8.59 -17.94
N LEU A 70 8.02 -7.35 -17.80
CA LEU A 70 7.49 -6.54 -18.90
C LEU A 70 8.57 -6.19 -19.93
N GLU A 71 9.77 -5.79 -19.49
CA GLU A 71 10.91 -5.54 -20.39
C GLU A 71 11.34 -6.81 -21.14
N SER A 72 11.30 -7.98 -20.50
CA SER A 72 11.58 -9.26 -21.15
C SER A 72 10.53 -9.68 -22.20
N THR A 73 9.31 -9.14 -22.13
CA THR A 73 8.22 -9.45 -23.06
C THR A 73 8.24 -8.59 -24.33
N GLY A 74 9.03 -7.51 -24.37
CA GLY A 74 9.13 -6.61 -25.51
C GLY A 74 7.86 -5.79 -25.79
N LEU A 75 6.93 -5.73 -24.84
CA LEU A 75 5.72 -4.91 -24.94
C LEU A 75 5.98 -3.52 -24.31
N PRO A 76 5.47 -2.43 -24.90
CA PRO A 76 5.66 -1.09 -24.34
C PRO A 76 4.91 -0.93 -23.00
N PRO A 77 5.46 -0.17 -22.04
CA PRO A 77 4.79 0.10 -20.78
C PRO A 77 3.52 0.94 -20.99
N ILE A 78 2.50 0.69 -20.16
CA ILE A 78 1.21 1.41 -20.13
C ILE A 78 1.32 2.70 -19.32
#